data_AF-A0A194QGU2-F1
#
_entry.id   AF-A0A194QGU2-F1
#
_cell.length_a   1.000
_cell.length_b   1.000
_cell.length_c   1.000
_cell.angle_alpha   90.00
_cell.angle_beta   90.00
_cell.angle_gamma   90.00
#
_symmetry.space_group_name_H-M   'P 1'
#
loop_
_entity.id
_entity.type
_entity.pdbx_description
1 polymer ?
#
loop_
_entity_poly.entity_id
_entity_poly.type
_entity_poly.pdbx_seq_one_letter_code
_entity_poly.pdbx_strand_id
1 'polypeptide(L)'
;MTANGNGANYAPLKQTLSDTESEDDQKVENAVRIRATDSCNNLEYNSGLQSSKNYSTSDMDDLNTNANTLESTMDNVSFLQSDASNKMSLPRRCAFVASIFMCIFTVVIFLWGIPCSNVGNCPNKQWHDKSAGWELPYYDLELSGAIQVVNGAIPKTKNLIFIYRGNHMKHEGFNNNDNVNGVLLIVGNTGEVGWFTREKRIPTQINCNLIDVNKDRQKDCLVVGTEGLLATLNALSGTHYWHVNKNGNVSTDIAAIDFPLIVNDTDSDGVLDLLTIGTVYPNTNHNELLLISGANGNIIGGPLVIPECTSVKLLPEATFITYLCKNGPAEAVRQILYPHLLKKLSANHGSEVPLPKKANLSLKKNIGNTRTEYSNGPGKLIVENEGECPNSCRVNLTLVLEQNGSNNVTWEYTANHVFAMAPSSFSFPNSIRGFVIKL
;
A
#
# COMPACT_ATOMS: atom_id res chain seq x y z
N MET A 1 -54.32 -26.22 -19.25
CA MET A 1 -54.68 -25.60 -20.54
C MET A 1 -53.81 -24.36 -20.68
N THR A 2 -52.60 -24.48 -21.27
CA THR A 2 -52.25 -24.13 -22.69
C THR A 2 -52.50 -22.65 -23.01
N ALA A 3 -51.64 -21.82 -23.58
CA ALA A 3 -50.23 -21.87 -24.03
C ALA A 3 -49.81 -20.43 -24.47
N ASN A 4 -48.50 -20.21 -24.68
CA ASN A 4 -47.81 -19.16 -25.47
C ASN A 4 -47.66 -17.74 -24.84
N GLY A 5 -46.49 -17.06 -24.91
CA GLY A 5 -45.20 -17.41 -25.49
C GLY A 5 -44.15 -16.27 -25.39
N ASN A 6 -42.89 -16.68 -25.53
CA ASN A 6 -41.70 -16.02 -26.12
C ASN A 6 -41.06 -14.77 -25.50
N GLY A 7 -39.75 -14.89 -25.22
CA GLY A 7 -38.83 -13.76 -25.16
C GLY A 7 -37.54 -13.97 -24.36
N ALA A 8 -36.81 -15.10 -24.52
CA ALA A 8 -35.49 -15.26 -23.92
C ALA A 8 -34.43 -14.54 -24.78
N ASN A 9 -33.80 -13.50 -24.22
CA ASN A 9 -32.69 -12.79 -24.84
C ASN A 9 -31.38 -13.55 -24.61
N TYR A 10 -30.70 -13.87 -25.71
CA TYR A 10 -29.38 -14.48 -25.75
C TYR A 10 -28.28 -13.48 -25.32
N ALA A 11 -27.31 -13.96 -24.55
CA ALA A 11 -26.00 -13.33 -24.41
C ALA A 11 -24.98 -14.11 -25.28
N PRO A 12 -24.15 -13.46 -26.11
CA PRO A 12 -23.18 -14.17 -26.94
C PRO A 12 -21.97 -14.63 -26.11
N LEU A 13 -21.72 -15.94 -26.10
CA LEU A 13 -20.49 -16.55 -25.61
C LEU A 13 -19.35 -16.33 -26.62
N LYS A 14 -18.15 -15.99 -26.12
CA LYS A 14 -16.92 -15.91 -26.94
C LYS A 14 -16.50 -17.32 -27.36
N GLN A 15 -16.44 -17.55 -28.66
CA GLN A 15 -15.83 -18.74 -29.25
C GLN A 15 -14.30 -18.57 -29.27
N THR A 16 -13.58 -19.49 -28.64
CA THR A 16 -12.19 -19.80 -28.96
C THR A 16 -12.15 -21.21 -29.52
N LEU A 17 -11.90 -21.33 -30.82
CA LEU A 17 -11.56 -22.59 -31.48
C LEU A 17 -10.04 -22.77 -31.42
N SER A 18 -9.59 -23.90 -30.88
CA SER A 18 -8.50 -24.71 -31.43
C SER A 18 -8.32 -25.95 -30.57
N ASP A 19 -9.01 -27.02 -30.95
CA ASP A 19 -8.75 -28.38 -30.49
C ASP A 19 -7.47 -28.93 -31.13
N THR A 20 -6.65 -29.63 -30.36
CA THR A 20 -5.96 -30.83 -30.86
C THR A 20 -5.77 -31.78 -29.67
N GLU A 21 -6.58 -32.83 -29.65
CA GLU A 21 -6.50 -33.99 -28.76
C GLU A 21 -5.33 -34.91 -29.17
N SER A 22 -4.65 -35.51 -28.19
CA SER A 22 -4.32 -36.94 -28.22
C SER A 22 -4.00 -37.43 -26.81
N GLU A 23 -4.65 -38.52 -26.44
CA GLU A 23 -4.86 -39.10 -25.09
C GLU A 23 -3.63 -39.80 -24.46
N ASP A 24 -3.69 -39.86 -23.12
CA ASP A 24 -3.37 -40.95 -22.17
C ASP A 24 -2.13 -41.84 -22.33
N ASP A 25 -1.27 -41.85 -21.28
CA ASP A 25 -1.28 -42.97 -20.32
C ASP A 25 -0.41 -42.71 -19.08
N GLN A 26 -0.91 -43.16 -17.93
CA GLN A 26 -0.32 -43.02 -16.59
C GLN A 26 0.34 -44.35 -16.17
N LYS A 27 1.56 -44.32 -15.60
CA LYS A 27 2.04 -45.05 -14.38
C LYS A 27 3.47 -45.62 -14.38
N VAL A 28 4.13 -45.33 -13.24
CA VAL A 28 5.04 -46.17 -12.41
C VAL A 28 6.56 -46.15 -12.72
N GLU A 29 7.24 -45.29 -11.95
CA GLU A 29 8.21 -45.59 -10.89
C GLU A 29 9.57 -46.30 -11.16
N ASN A 30 10.59 -45.67 -10.57
CA ASN A 30 11.83 -46.19 -9.98
C ASN A 30 13.15 -46.17 -10.76
N ALA A 31 14.02 -45.29 -10.25
CA ALA A 31 15.34 -45.59 -9.65
C ALA A 31 16.63 -45.25 -10.42
N VAL A 32 17.32 -44.25 -9.84
CA VAL A 32 18.75 -44.24 -9.45
C VAL A 32 19.82 -43.80 -10.47
N ARG A 33 20.43 -42.65 -10.09
CA ARG A 33 21.83 -42.19 -10.20
C ARG A 33 22.79 -42.97 -11.12
N ILE A 34 23.60 -42.24 -11.90
CA ILE A 34 25.04 -41.99 -11.65
C ILE A 34 25.67 -41.10 -12.75
N ARG A 35 26.35 -40.06 -12.26
CA ARG A 35 27.56 -39.32 -12.72
C ARG A 35 27.83 -39.03 -14.20
N ALA A 36 28.18 -37.75 -14.38
CA ALA A 36 29.04 -37.18 -15.38
C ALA A 36 30.36 -37.93 -15.59
N THR A 37 30.79 -38.02 -16.85
CA THR A 37 32.19 -37.95 -17.28
C THR A 37 32.27 -37.47 -18.72
N ASP A 38 33.36 -36.77 -18.95
CA ASP A 38 33.81 -36.07 -20.15
C ASP A 38 33.86 -36.89 -21.44
N SER A 39 33.86 -36.15 -22.55
CA SER A 39 34.82 -36.25 -23.67
C SER A 39 34.17 -36.37 -25.04
N CYS A 40 34.46 -35.35 -25.83
CA CYS A 40 34.33 -35.24 -27.27
C CYS A 40 34.97 -36.43 -28.01
N ASN A 41 34.38 -36.82 -29.16
CA ASN A 41 35.03 -36.63 -30.47
C ASN A 41 34.20 -37.16 -31.66
N ASN A 42 34.21 -36.34 -32.72
CA ASN A 42 34.12 -36.65 -34.17
C ASN A 42 32.77 -37.09 -34.75
N LEU A 43 32.34 -36.74 -35.97
CA LEU A 43 32.87 -35.99 -37.12
C LEU A 43 31.60 -35.63 -37.96
N GLU A 44 31.34 -34.37 -38.32
CA GLU A 44 31.55 -33.79 -39.67
C GLU A 44 30.54 -34.20 -40.78
N TYR A 45 29.71 -33.27 -41.26
CA TYR A 45 29.73 -32.79 -42.66
C TYR A 45 28.74 -31.61 -42.92
N ASN A 46 29.35 -30.44 -43.16
CA ASN A 46 29.01 -29.33 -44.07
C ASN A 46 27.63 -28.63 -44.08
N SER A 47 27.67 -27.34 -43.72
CA SER A 47 26.75 -26.29 -44.19
C SER A 47 27.56 -25.14 -44.81
N GLY A 48 27.35 -24.89 -46.10
CA GLY A 48 27.92 -23.76 -46.83
C GLY A 48 26.79 -22.90 -47.40
N LEU A 49 26.65 -21.67 -46.88
CA LEU A 49 25.73 -20.66 -47.39
C LEU A 49 26.57 -19.44 -47.79
N GLN A 50 26.71 -19.20 -49.09
CA GLN A 50 27.28 -17.98 -49.66
C GLN A 50 26.18 -17.06 -50.18
N SER A 51 26.43 -15.76 -49.99
CA SER A 51 25.57 -14.62 -50.24
C SER A 51 25.54 -14.18 -51.71
N SER A 52 24.33 -13.90 -52.19
CA SER A 52 23.88 -12.80 -53.06
C SER A 52 24.65 -12.36 -54.32
N LYS A 53 23.91 -12.51 -55.44
CA LYS A 53 23.61 -11.54 -56.52
C LYS A 53 24.73 -11.02 -57.43
N ASN A 54 24.73 -11.59 -58.65
CA ASN A 54 25.23 -10.99 -59.89
C ASN A 54 24.11 -10.24 -60.64
N TYR A 55 24.44 -9.10 -61.23
CA TYR A 55 23.82 -8.55 -62.44
C TYR A 55 24.89 -7.79 -63.25
N SER A 56 24.69 -7.75 -64.58
CA SER A 56 25.40 -7.00 -65.63
C SER A 56 26.39 -7.85 -66.44
N THR A 57 25.96 -8.54 -67.50
CA THR A 57 25.76 -8.12 -68.92
C THR A 57 27.02 -7.67 -69.69
N SER A 58 27.15 -8.33 -70.85
CA SER A 58 27.89 -8.03 -72.09
C SER A 58 29.41 -8.22 -72.12
N ASP A 59 29.80 -9.39 -72.64
CA ASP A 59 30.99 -9.60 -73.46
C ASP A 59 30.82 -8.85 -74.80
N MET A 60 31.86 -8.11 -75.18
CA MET A 60 32.13 -7.67 -76.54
C MET A 60 33.65 -7.80 -76.76
N ASP A 61 33.96 -8.29 -77.94
CA ASP A 61 35.26 -8.71 -78.46
C ASP A 61 36.41 -7.72 -78.24
N ASP A 62 37.65 -8.21 -78.12
CA ASP A 62 38.63 -8.11 -79.21
C ASP A 62 40.07 -8.43 -78.77
N LEU A 63 40.65 -9.34 -79.54
CA LEU A 63 42.00 -9.31 -80.13
C LEU A 63 43.25 -9.09 -79.23
N ASN A 64 44.09 -10.12 -79.30
CA ASN A 64 45.42 -10.09 -79.93
C ASN A 64 46.61 -10.48 -79.05
N THR A 65 47.14 -11.65 -79.42
CA THR A 65 48.54 -11.93 -79.77
C THR A 65 49.60 -12.07 -78.68
N ASN A 66 50.13 -13.31 -78.69
CA ASN A 66 51.55 -13.64 -78.83
C ASN A 66 52.44 -13.38 -77.61
N ALA A 67 53.44 -14.19 -77.29
CA ALA A 67 53.91 -15.49 -77.76
C ALA A 67 55.13 -15.80 -76.88
N ASN A 68 55.39 -17.10 -76.64
CA ASN A 68 56.68 -17.65 -76.17
C ASN A 68 57.01 -17.27 -74.70
N THR A 69 57.49 -18.11 -73.79
CA THR A 69 58.48 -19.20 -73.80
C THR A 69 58.34 -19.90 -72.44
N LEU A 70 58.08 -21.21 -72.37
CA LEU A 70 59.08 -22.28 -72.28
C LEU A 70 59.99 -22.21 -71.03
N GLU A 71 59.84 -23.25 -70.20
CA GLU A 71 60.87 -23.96 -69.41
C GLU A 71 61.79 -23.15 -68.48
N SER A 72 61.61 -23.34 -67.17
CA SER A 72 62.25 -24.39 -66.37
C SER A 72 63.66 -24.00 -65.93
N THR A 73 63.85 -23.92 -64.62
CA THR A 73 64.97 -24.50 -63.84
C THR A 73 64.98 -23.87 -62.44
N MET A 74 64.83 -24.74 -61.43
CA MET A 74 65.70 -24.92 -60.25
C MET A 74 66.14 -23.65 -59.49
N ASP A 75 66.32 -23.62 -58.19
CA ASP A 75 66.13 -24.47 -57.02
C ASP A 75 66.56 -23.53 -55.88
N ASN A 76 65.87 -23.54 -54.74
CA ASN A 76 66.53 -23.54 -53.44
C ASN A 76 65.49 -23.57 -52.33
N VAL A 77 65.32 -24.77 -51.81
CA VAL A 77 64.66 -25.07 -50.56
C VAL A 77 65.58 -24.58 -49.43
N SER A 78 65.17 -23.53 -48.71
CA SER A 78 65.63 -23.31 -47.34
C SER A 78 64.61 -23.93 -46.39
N PHE A 79 64.83 -25.19 -46.05
CA PHE A 79 64.09 -25.89 -45.01
C PHE A 79 64.62 -25.44 -43.64
N LEU A 80 63.70 -24.96 -42.80
CA LEU A 80 63.76 -24.76 -41.35
C LEU A 80 64.51 -23.54 -40.79
N GLN A 81 63.72 -22.53 -40.42
CA GLN A 81 63.74 -22.08 -39.03
C GLN A 81 62.29 -21.81 -38.58
N SER A 82 61.78 -22.74 -37.79
CA SER A 82 60.57 -22.59 -36.99
C SER A 82 60.74 -21.45 -35.99
N ASP A 83 59.90 -20.42 -36.09
CA ASP A 83 59.29 -19.73 -34.96
C ASP A 83 58.10 -18.92 -35.48
N ALA A 84 57.06 -19.64 -35.91
CA ALA A 84 55.73 -19.08 -36.05
C ALA A 84 55.19 -18.74 -34.64
N SER A 85 55.69 -17.65 -34.08
CA SER A 85 55.10 -17.02 -32.90
C SER A 85 53.68 -16.59 -33.26
N ASN A 86 52.71 -17.46 -32.96
CA ASN A 86 51.27 -17.19 -32.93
C ASN A 86 50.94 -16.16 -31.84
N LYS A 87 51.51 -14.96 -31.93
CA LYS A 87 51.15 -13.82 -31.12
C LYS A 87 50.22 -12.95 -31.95
N MET A 88 48.92 -13.06 -31.66
CA MET A 88 47.92 -12.09 -32.11
C MET A 88 48.45 -10.66 -31.93
N SER A 89 48.31 -9.82 -32.95
CA SER A 89 48.73 -8.43 -32.89
C SER A 89 48.04 -7.71 -31.71
N LEU A 90 48.80 -6.84 -31.04
CA LEU A 90 48.33 -6.03 -29.91
C LEU A 90 46.94 -5.39 -30.13
N PRO A 91 46.63 -4.77 -31.29
CA PRO A 91 45.30 -4.18 -31.53
C PRO A 91 44.18 -5.22 -31.55
N ARG A 92 44.44 -6.44 -32.07
CA ARG A 92 43.44 -7.52 -32.09
C ARG A 92 43.16 -8.05 -30.68
N ARG A 93 44.19 -8.10 -29.82
CA ARG A 93 44.02 -8.48 -28.40
C ARG A 93 43.23 -7.43 -27.63
N CYS A 94 43.53 -6.14 -27.83
CA CYS A 94 42.79 -5.06 -27.18
C CYS A 94 41.33 -5.01 -27.63
N ALA A 95 41.05 -5.19 -28.93
CA ALA A 95 39.68 -5.24 -29.45
C ALA A 95 38.88 -6.43 -28.88
N PHE A 96 39.51 -7.61 -28.80
CA PHE A 96 38.89 -8.79 -28.22
C PHE A 96 38.55 -8.58 -26.73
N VAL A 97 39.51 -8.08 -25.94
CA VAL A 97 39.30 -7.79 -24.51
C VAL A 97 38.22 -6.71 -24.33
N ALA A 98 38.24 -5.64 -25.12
CA ALA A 98 37.23 -4.59 -25.06
C ALA A 98 35.81 -5.11 -25.40
N SER A 99 35.69 -6.04 -26.35
CA SER A 99 34.39 -6.65 -26.68
C SER A 99 33.82 -7.48 -25.51
N ILE A 100 34.69 -8.19 -24.78
CA ILE A 100 34.30 -8.95 -23.59
C ILE A 100 33.83 -8.01 -22.48
N PHE A 101 34.58 -6.93 -22.22
CA PHE A 101 34.18 -5.94 -21.22
C PHE A 101 32.86 -5.26 -21.55
N MET A 102 32.62 -4.91 -22.82
CA MET A 102 31.34 -4.33 -23.24
C MET A 102 30.18 -5.32 -23.07
N CYS A 103 30.41 -6.61 -23.34
CA CYS A 103 29.39 -7.65 -23.14
C CYS A 103 29.06 -7.86 -21.65
N ILE A 104 30.06 -7.89 -20.77
CA ILE A 104 29.84 -7.98 -19.32
C ILE A 104 29.14 -6.73 -18.80
N PHE A 105 29.55 -5.55 -19.27
CA PHE A 105 28.99 -4.27 -18.87
C PHE A 105 27.50 -4.16 -19.24
N THR A 106 27.11 -4.59 -20.44
CA THR A 106 25.69 -4.60 -20.82
C THR A 106 24.89 -5.54 -19.93
N VAL A 107 25.39 -6.75 -19.65
CA VAL A 107 24.73 -7.71 -18.74
C VAL A 107 24.56 -7.14 -17.32
N VAL A 108 25.57 -6.48 -16.78
CA VAL A 108 25.50 -5.83 -15.45
C VAL A 108 24.48 -4.69 -15.45
N ILE A 109 24.42 -3.87 -16.50
CA ILE A 109 23.40 -2.82 -16.63
C ILE A 109 21.99 -3.42 -16.66
N PHE A 110 21.76 -4.51 -17.40
CA PHE A 110 20.44 -5.13 -17.47
C PHE A 110 20.03 -5.85 -16.17
N LEU A 111 20.99 -6.39 -15.41
CA LEU A 111 20.70 -7.08 -14.14
C LEU A 111 20.60 -6.12 -12.94
N TRP A 112 21.39 -5.05 -12.90
CA TRP A 112 21.52 -4.17 -11.72
C TRP A 112 21.20 -2.70 -12.01
N GLY A 113 21.33 -2.25 -13.25
CA GLY A 113 21.05 -0.87 -13.66
C GLY A 113 19.59 -0.61 -14.05
N ILE A 114 18.87 -1.64 -14.52
CA ILE A 114 17.44 -1.55 -14.84
C ILE A 114 16.66 -2.37 -13.80
N PRO A 115 15.91 -1.72 -12.89
CA PRO A 115 15.13 -2.45 -11.90
C PRO A 115 13.96 -3.16 -12.60
N CYS A 116 14.12 -4.46 -12.84
CA CYS A 116 12.99 -5.34 -13.16
C CYS A 116 12.25 -5.66 -11.86
N SER A 117 11.21 -4.88 -11.55
CA SER A 117 10.23 -5.28 -10.53
C SER A 117 9.42 -6.45 -11.09
N ASN A 118 9.58 -7.63 -10.47
CA ASN A 118 8.75 -8.84 -10.58
C ASN A 118 8.20 -9.20 -11.99
N VAL A 119 8.77 -10.27 -12.54
CA VAL A 119 8.19 -11.17 -13.55
C VAL A 119 7.71 -10.51 -14.85
N GLY A 120 8.62 -10.42 -15.82
CA GLY A 120 8.27 -10.58 -17.24
C GLY A 120 7.70 -9.39 -18.01
N ASN A 121 7.31 -8.29 -17.37
CA ASN A 121 6.85 -7.10 -18.10
C ASN A 121 7.83 -5.92 -17.92
N CYS A 122 8.53 -5.58 -18.99
CA CYS A 122 9.18 -4.27 -19.11
C CYS A 122 8.10 -3.19 -18.96
N PRO A 123 8.38 -2.07 -18.26
CA PRO A 123 7.45 -0.96 -18.17
C PRO A 123 7.30 -0.37 -19.58
N ASN A 124 6.22 -0.73 -20.26
CA ASN A 124 5.81 -0.02 -21.45
C ASN A 124 5.75 1.46 -21.06
N LYS A 125 6.43 2.31 -21.81
CA LYS A 125 6.37 3.77 -21.70
C LYS A 125 4.98 4.27 -22.11
N GLN A 126 3.96 3.85 -21.39
CA GLN A 126 2.60 4.34 -21.46
C GLN A 126 2.32 5.00 -20.11
N TRP A 127 3.05 6.08 -19.84
CA TRP A 127 2.81 7.01 -18.73
C TRP A 127 1.57 7.89 -18.99
N HIS A 128 0.55 7.32 -19.64
CA HIS A 128 -0.72 7.97 -19.92
C HIS A 128 -1.83 7.13 -19.30
N ASP A 129 -2.35 7.65 -18.18
CA ASP A 129 -3.78 7.81 -17.92
C ASP A 129 -4.68 6.56 -18.04
N LYS A 130 -4.17 5.39 -17.67
CA LYS A 130 -5.03 4.32 -17.18
C LYS A 130 -4.59 4.02 -15.76
N SER A 131 -5.39 4.43 -14.78
CA SER A 131 -5.37 3.76 -13.48
C SER A 131 -5.39 2.26 -13.78
N ALA A 132 -4.45 1.51 -13.21
CA ALA A 132 -4.61 0.07 -13.17
C ALA A 132 -5.99 -0.22 -12.54
N GLY A 133 -6.67 -1.25 -13.03
CA GLY A 133 -8.04 -1.53 -12.63
C GLY A 133 -8.13 -1.61 -11.12
N TRP A 134 -8.93 -0.72 -10.51
CA TRP A 134 -9.29 -0.78 -9.10
C TRP A 134 -10.24 -1.95 -8.77
N GLU A 135 -10.62 -2.73 -9.78
CA GLU A 135 -11.42 -3.94 -9.67
C GLU A 135 -10.54 -5.11 -9.20
N LEU A 136 -10.04 -5.00 -7.96
CA LEU A 136 -9.23 -6.04 -7.31
C LEU A 136 -10.07 -6.72 -6.22
N PRO A 137 -10.45 -8.01 -6.40
CA PRO A 137 -11.26 -8.71 -5.41
C PRO A 137 -10.40 -9.17 -4.23
N TYR A 138 -10.61 -8.56 -3.05
CA TYR A 138 -10.04 -9.01 -1.78
C TYR A 138 -11.09 -9.79 -0.98
N TYR A 139 -11.04 -11.12 -1.06
CA TYR A 139 -11.90 -12.01 -0.26
C TYR A 139 -11.41 -12.13 1.18
N ASP A 140 -12.31 -12.38 2.13
CA ASP A 140 -12.01 -12.54 3.57
C ASP A 140 -11.29 -11.34 4.21
N LEU A 141 -11.63 -10.13 3.74
CA LEU A 141 -11.13 -8.86 4.25
C LEU A 141 -12.29 -7.93 4.61
N GLU A 142 -12.42 -7.62 5.89
CA GLU A 142 -13.34 -6.63 6.42
C GLU A 142 -12.59 -5.33 6.71
N LEU A 143 -13.07 -4.21 6.16
CA LEU A 143 -12.52 -2.87 6.40
C LEU A 143 -13.34 -2.14 7.46
N SER A 144 -12.66 -1.54 8.44
CA SER A 144 -13.29 -0.84 9.55
C SER A 144 -12.64 0.54 9.81
N GLY A 145 -13.29 1.33 10.67
CA GLY A 145 -12.82 2.67 11.01
C GLY A 145 -12.97 3.72 9.91
N ALA A 146 -12.36 4.88 10.14
CA ALA A 146 -12.32 5.99 9.19
C ALA A 146 -11.19 5.81 8.17
N ILE A 147 -11.50 6.05 6.89
CA ILE A 147 -10.55 5.98 5.79
C ILE A 147 -9.53 7.12 5.92
N GLN A 148 -8.24 6.80 5.89
CA GLN A 148 -7.18 7.80 5.97
C GLN A 148 -6.54 8.00 4.60
N VAL A 149 -6.50 9.24 4.12
CA VAL A 149 -5.83 9.60 2.86
C VAL A 149 -4.46 10.19 3.20
N VAL A 150 -3.39 9.54 2.76
CA VAL A 150 -2.00 9.95 3.03
C VAL A 150 -1.25 10.24 1.74
N ASN A 151 -0.14 10.97 1.83
CA ASN A 151 0.76 11.13 0.69
C ASN A 151 1.44 9.79 0.38
N GLY A 152 1.66 9.50 -0.90
CA GLY A 152 2.48 8.36 -1.32
C GLY A 152 3.97 8.70 -1.37
N ALA A 153 4.80 7.66 -1.51
CA ALA A 153 6.25 7.81 -1.62
C ALA A 153 6.68 8.58 -2.89
N ILE A 154 5.86 8.53 -3.93
CA ILE A 154 6.06 9.30 -5.16
C ILE A 154 5.41 10.67 -4.97
N PRO A 155 6.11 11.78 -5.29
CA PRO A 155 5.51 13.11 -5.22
C PRO A 155 4.19 13.15 -5.96
N LYS A 156 3.18 13.81 -5.37
CA LYS A 156 1.83 13.99 -5.94
C LYS A 156 0.99 12.71 -6.03
N THR A 157 1.40 11.59 -5.45
CA THR A 157 0.53 10.43 -5.28
C THR A 157 -0.12 10.40 -3.89
N LYS A 158 -1.27 9.72 -3.80
CA LYS A 158 -2.04 9.51 -2.59
C LYS A 158 -2.25 8.02 -2.38
N ASN A 159 -2.21 7.60 -1.12
CA ASN A 159 -2.51 6.24 -0.70
C ASN A 159 -3.65 6.28 0.33
N LEU A 160 -4.29 5.14 0.51
CA LEU A 160 -5.41 4.96 1.43
C LEU A 160 -4.98 4.00 2.53
N ILE A 161 -5.23 4.36 3.78
CA ILE A 161 -4.97 3.49 4.92
C ILE A 161 -6.30 3.13 5.57
N PHE A 162 -6.45 1.84 5.87
CA PHE A 162 -7.64 1.25 6.48
C PHE A 162 -7.25 0.41 7.69
N ILE A 163 -8.15 0.33 8.66
CA ILE A 163 -8.14 -0.77 9.62
C ILE A 163 -8.77 -1.97 8.94
N TYR A 164 -8.18 -3.14 9.14
CA TYR A 164 -8.72 -4.37 8.58
C TYR A 164 -8.84 -5.48 9.61
N ARG A 165 -9.76 -6.40 9.33
CA ARG A 165 -9.96 -7.67 10.03
C ARG A 165 -10.21 -8.76 8.99
N GLY A 166 -9.66 -9.94 9.18
CA GLY A 166 -9.92 -11.09 8.32
C GLY A 166 -8.70 -11.94 8.03
N ASN A 167 -8.93 -13.01 7.27
CA ASN A 167 -7.93 -14.05 7.03
C ASN A 167 -7.12 -13.82 5.75
N HIS A 168 -7.50 -12.83 4.93
CA HIS A 168 -6.78 -12.50 3.70
C HIS A 168 -5.28 -12.27 3.92
N MET A 169 -4.91 -11.66 5.06
CA MET A 169 -3.52 -11.34 5.41
C MET A 169 -2.86 -12.38 6.32
N LYS A 170 -3.39 -13.60 6.39
CA LYS A 170 -2.83 -14.70 7.19
C LYS A 170 -1.60 -15.29 6.48
N HIS A 171 -0.55 -15.57 7.25
CA HIS A 171 0.63 -16.24 6.71
C HIS A 171 0.38 -17.75 6.61
N GLU A 172 0.71 -18.36 5.48
CA GLU A 172 0.75 -19.81 5.34
C GLU A 172 1.80 -20.37 6.32
N GLY A 173 1.36 -21.11 7.34
CA GLY A 173 2.24 -21.70 8.36
C GLY A 173 1.89 -21.34 9.82
N PHE A 174 1.04 -20.34 10.06
CA PHE A 174 0.48 -20.10 11.40
C PHE A 174 -0.89 -20.78 11.53
N ASN A 175 -0.90 -21.96 12.16
CA ASN A 175 -2.09 -22.77 12.47
C ASN A 175 -2.97 -22.18 13.59
N ASN A 176 -3.03 -20.86 13.74
CA ASN A 176 -3.93 -20.25 14.70
C ASN A 176 -5.26 -19.91 14.02
N ASN A 177 -6.38 -20.34 14.60
CA ASN A 177 -7.73 -20.08 14.08
C ASN A 177 -8.18 -18.63 14.29
N ASP A 178 -7.34 -17.79 14.87
CA ASP A 178 -7.65 -16.40 15.14
C ASP A 178 -7.64 -15.55 13.88
N ASN A 179 -8.68 -14.75 13.71
CA ASN A 179 -8.75 -13.74 12.66
C ASN A 179 -7.59 -12.76 12.81
N VAL A 180 -6.92 -12.45 11.71
CA VAL A 180 -5.87 -11.42 11.70
C VAL A 180 -6.52 -10.05 11.65
N ASN A 181 -6.00 -9.11 12.43
CA ASN A 181 -6.41 -7.71 12.37
C ASN A 181 -5.19 -6.80 12.34
N GLY A 182 -5.37 -5.59 11.83
CA GLY A 182 -4.30 -4.61 11.79
C GLY A 182 -4.63 -3.42 10.92
N VAL A 183 -3.60 -2.81 10.37
CA VAL A 183 -3.71 -1.65 9.49
C VAL A 183 -3.09 -2.01 8.14
N LEU A 184 -3.74 -1.63 7.05
CA LEU A 184 -3.20 -1.84 5.71
C LEU A 184 -3.22 -0.56 4.90
N LEU A 185 -2.30 -0.48 3.94
CA LEU A 185 -2.23 0.58 2.95
C LEU A 185 -2.60 0.02 1.59
N ILE A 186 -3.50 0.72 0.89
CA ILE A 186 -3.79 0.55 -0.53
C ILE A 186 -3.18 1.71 -1.31
N VAL A 187 -2.41 1.37 -2.33
CA VAL A 187 -1.75 2.35 -3.20
C VAL A 187 -2.80 2.96 -4.13
N GLY A 188 -3.00 4.28 -4.07
CA GLY A 188 -4.15 4.90 -4.73
C GLY A 188 -4.04 5.02 -6.26
N ASN A 189 -2.92 4.68 -6.89
CA ASN A 189 -2.83 4.64 -8.36
C ASN A 189 -3.09 3.24 -8.93
N THR A 190 -2.89 2.18 -8.13
CA THR A 190 -3.04 0.78 -8.59
C THR A 190 -4.19 0.04 -7.90
N GLY A 191 -4.63 0.48 -6.73
CA GLY A 191 -5.58 -0.26 -5.89
C GLY A 191 -4.95 -1.45 -5.16
N GLU A 192 -3.66 -1.71 -5.34
CA GLU A 192 -2.96 -2.83 -4.73
C GLU A 192 -2.57 -2.54 -3.27
N VAL A 193 -2.42 -3.59 -2.47
CA VAL A 193 -1.93 -3.49 -1.09
C VAL A 193 -0.43 -3.17 -1.10
N GLY A 194 -0.07 -2.00 -0.57
CA GLY A 194 1.33 -1.58 -0.46
C GLY A 194 2.04 -2.19 0.75
N TRP A 195 1.37 -2.21 1.90
CA TRP A 195 1.84 -2.89 3.12
C TRP A 195 0.67 -3.19 4.05
N PHE A 196 0.90 -4.07 5.02
CA PHE A 196 -0.03 -4.30 6.13
C PHE A 196 0.73 -4.62 7.42
N THR A 197 0.14 -4.27 8.56
CA THR A 197 0.62 -4.62 9.90
C THR A 197 -0.32 -5.65 10.51
N ARG A 198 0.21 -6.45 11.45
CA ARG A 198 -0.61 -7.33 12.28
C ARG A 198 -0.55 -6.88 13.72
N GLU A 199 -1.71 -6.59 14.29
CA GLU A 199 -1.83 -6.18 15.67
C GLU A 199 -2.38 -7.33 16.51
N LYS A 200 -1.84 -7.54 17.71
CA LYS A 200 -2.38 -8.52 18.65
C LYS A 200 -3.75 -8.09 19.18
N ARG A 201 -3.94 -6.79 19.34
CA ARG A 201 -5.16 -6.13 19.81
C ARG A 201 -5.89 -5.52 18.62
N ILE A 202 -7.22 -5.52 18.64
CA ILE A 202 -8.03 -5.08 17.51
C ILE A 202 -7.99 -3.54 17.43
N PRO A 203 -7.46 -2.95 16.35
CA PRO A 203 -7.55 -1.52 16.14
C PRO A 203 -9.01 -1.11 15.93
N THR A 204 -9.41 0.01 16.52
CA THR A 204 -10.78 0.54 16.41
C THR A 204 -10.80 1.92 15.77
N GLN A 205 -9.74 2.70 15.95
CA GLN A 205 -9.62 4.06 15.42
C GLN A 205 -8.19 4.34 14.93
N ILE A 206 -8.09 5.15 13.89
CA ILE A 206 -6.82 5.56 13.28
C ILE A 206 -6.92 7.00 12.79
N ASN A 207 -5.83 7.77 12.93
CA ASN A 207 -5.70 9.08 12.29
C ASN A 207 -4.25 9.31 11.84
N CYS A 208 -4.05 9.59 10.56
CA CYS A 208 -2.72 9.77 9.96
C CYS A 208 -2.35 11.23 9.67
N ASN A 209 -3.06 12.19 10.26
CA ASN A 209 -2.90 13.62 9.94
C ASN A 209 -2.49 14.48 11.15
N LEU A 210 -2.31 13.87 12.33
CA LEU A 210 -2.16 14.62 13.58
C LEU A 210 -0.70 14.91 13.92
N ILE A 211 0.12 13.86 14.01
CA ILE A 211 1.48 13.92 14.57
C ILE A 211 2.53 13.59 13.51
N ASP A 212 3.73 14.14 13.68
CA ASP A 212 4.94 13.80 12.91
C ASP A 212 5.99 13.42 13.96
N VAL A 213 6.19 12.12 14.15
CA VAL A 213 6.96 11.53 15.26
C VAL A 213 8.45 11.65 14.99
N ASN A 214 8.88 11.43 13.75
CA ASN A 214 10.29 11.44 13.35
C ASN A 214 10.77 12.79 12.78
N LYS A 215 9.89 13.80 12.71
CA LYS A 215 10.15 15.16 12.21
C LYS A 215 10.59 15.19 10.75
N ASP A 216 10.12 14.23 9.95
CA ASP A 216 10.42 14.17 8.52
C ASP A 216 9.48 15.05 7.66
N ARG A 217 8.59 15.82 8.32
CA ARG A 217 7.54 16.67 7.75
C ARG A 217 6.40 15.89 7.09
N GLN A 218 6.35 14.57 7.30
CA GLN A 218 5.22 13.73 6.93
C GLN A 218 4.47 13.36 8.21
N LYS A 219 3.15 13.28 8.10
CA LYS A 219 2.31 12.91 9.24
C LYS A 219 2.27 11.39 9.36
N ASP A 220 2.36 10.93 10.59
CA ASP A 220 2.31 9.53 10.99
C ASP A 220 0.92 9.13 11.45
N CYS A 221 0.68 7.82 11.41
CA CYS A 221 -0.58 7.23 11.83
C CYS A 221 -0.58 6.90 13.30
N LEU A 222 -1.50 7.52 14.02
CA LEU A 222 -1.83 7.17 15.38
C LEU A 222 -2.97 6.15 15.38
N VAL A 223 -2.77 5.02 16.06
CA VAL A 223 -3.69 3.88 16.09
C VAL A 223 -4.12 3.60 17.53
N VAL A 224 -5.43 3.49 17.73
CA VAL A 224 -6.05 3.11 19.02
C VAL A 224 -6.90 1.87 18.83
N GLY A 225 -6.95 1.02 19.85
CA GLY A 225 -7.72 -0.23 19.80
C GLY A 225 -8.09 -0.80 21.16
N THR A 226 -8.54 -2.05 21.13
CA THR A 226 -8.95 -2.79 22.33
C THR A 226 -7.79 -3.00 23.30
N GLU A 227 -8.11 -3.26 24.56
CA GLU A 227 -7.14 -3.58 25.61
C GLU A 227 -6.03 -2.53 25.77
N GLY A 228 -6.34 -1.24 25.58
CA GLY A 228 -5.35 -0.16 25.71
C GLY A 228 -4.30 -0.17 24.59
N LEU A 229 -4.61 -0.67 23.40
CA LEU A 229 -3.74 -0.47 22.24
C LEU A 229 -3.66 1.04 21.94
N LEU A 230 -2.45 1.60 22.05
CA LEU A 230 -2.09 2.91 21.52
C LEU A 230 -0.69 2.79 20.91
N ALA A 231 -0.59 3.13 19.63
CA ALA A 231 0.64 2.98 18.86
C ALA A 231 0.74 4.04 17.77
N THR A 232 1.96 4.32 17.36
CA THR A 232 2.26 5.14 16.18
C THR A 232 2.97 4.30 15.13
N LEU A 233 2.63 4.54 13.87
CA LEU A 233 3.26 3.90 12.73
C LEU A 233 3.48 4.88 11.59
N ASN A 234 4.55 4.66 10.84
CA ASN A 234 4.88 5.41 9.65
C ASN A 234 3.86 5.14 8.54
N ALA A 235 3.24 6.19 8.03
CA ALA A 235 2.16 6.08 7.03
C ALA A 235 2.60 5.46 5.69
N LEU A 236 3.90 5.53 5.34
CA LEU A 236 4.41 5.02 4.07
C LEU A 236 4.88 3.58 4.14
N SER A 237 5.45 3.16 5.26
CA SER A 237 6.10 1.86 5.42
C SER A 237 5.33 0.88 6.32
N GLY A 238 4.38 1.36 7.12
CA GLY A 238 3.69 0.55 8.12
C GLY A 238 4.54 0.18 9.33
N THR A 239 5.74 0.75 9.46
CA THR A 239 6.65 0.44 10.56
C THR A 239 6.25 1.21 11.83
N HIS A 240 6.19 0.52 12.97
CA HIS A 240 5.88 1.16 14.24
C HIS A 240 7.06 1.95 14.78
N TYR A 241 6.80 3.17 15.26
CA TYR A 241 7.77 3.91 16.05
C TYR A 241 7.74 3.43 17.50
N TRP A 242 6.54 3.39 18.09
CA TRP A 242 6.36 2.97 19.48
C TRP A 242 4.97 2.39 19.71
N HIS A 243 4.84 1.63 20.80
CA HIS A 243 3.57 1.21 21.39
C HIS A 243 3.64 1.49 22.89
N VAL A 244 2.59 2.07 23.47
CA VAL A 244 2.55 2.32 24.93
C VAL A 244 2.67 1.02 25.73
N ASN A 245 2.20 -0.09 25.15
CA ASN A 245 2.13 -1.40 25.80
C ASN A 245 3.09 -2.44 25.17
N LYS A 246 4.25 -2.04 24.62
CA LYS A 246 5.22 -3.01 24.10
C LYS A 246 6.03 -3.63 25.25
N ASN A 247 5.97 -4.96 25.36
CA ASN A 247 6.90 -5.79 26.13
C ASN A 247 6.88 -5.63 27.66
N GLY A 248 5.71 -5.54 28.31
CA GLY A 248 5.59 -5.74 29.77
C GLY A 248 6.44 -4.82 30.65
N ASN A 249 7.02 -3.76 30.08
CA ASN A 249 8.00 -2.88 30.72
C ASN A 249 7.47 -1.46 30.95
N VAL A 250 6.15 -1.26 30.88
CA VAL A 250 5.52 -0.03 31.37
C VAL A 250 4.56 -0.42 32.49
N SER A 251 4.84 0.13 33.66
CA SER A 251 4.25 -0.11 34.99
C SER A 251 2.77 0.32 35.12
N THR A 252 2.00 0.30 34.04
CA THR A 252 0.59 0.64 34.02
C THR A 252 -0.14 -0.34 33.12
N ASP A 253 -0.86 -1.30 33.72
CA ASP A 253 -1.78 -2.16 32.99
C ASP A 253 -2.98 -1.31 32.52
N ILE A 254 -2.85 -0.68 31.36
CA ILE A 254 -3.92 0.12 30.75
C ILE A 254 -4.94 -0.83 30.13
N ALA A 255 -6.14 -0.90 30.71
CA ALA A 255 -7.23 -1.74 30.25
C ALA A 255 -7.92 -1.17 29.00
N ALA A 256 -8.10 0.15 28.96
CA ALA A 256 -8.76 0.86 27.88
C ALA A 256 -8.17 2.27 27.73
N ILE A 257 -8.16 2.78 26.50
CA ILE A 257 -7.64 4.11 26.19
C ILE A 257 -8.49 4.75 25.09
N ASP A 258 -8.83 6.02 25.28
CA ASP A 258 -9.55 6.81 24.29
C ASP A 258 -8.60 7.37 23.22
N PHE A 259 -9.18 7.82 22.10
CA PHE A 259 -8.40 8.50 21.07
C PHE A 259 -7.87 9.84 21.61
N PRO A 260 -6.55 10.09 21.61
CA PRO A 260 -5.98 11.26 22.27
C PRO A 260 -6.25 12.56 21.51
N LEU A 261 -6.22 13.65 22.26
CA LEU A 261 -6.08 15.00 21.75
C LEU A 261 -4.60 15.37 21.66
N ILE A 262 -4.24 16.13 20.61
CA ILE A 262 -2.89 16.69 20.49
C ILE A 262 -2.76 17.89 21.41
N VAL A 263 -1.69 17.93 22.19
CA VAL A 263 -1.34 19.04 23.08
C VAL A 263 0.07 19.54 22.78
N ASN A 264 0.45 20.65 23.40
CA ASN A 264 1.79 21.20 23.24
C ASN A 264 2.84 20.23 23.78
N ASP A 265 4.04 20.33 23.21
CA ASP A 265 5.25 19.63 23.65
C ASP A 265 5.56 20.00 25.12
N THR A 266 5.52 18.99 25.99
CA THR A 266 5.65 19.11 27.44
C THR A 266 7.04 18.66 27.91
N ASP A 267 7.61 17.63 27.27
CA ASP A 267 8.94 17.11 27.60
C ASP A 267 10.08 17.83 26.84
N SER A 268 9.72 18.81 26.00
CA SER A 268 10.63 19.65 25.21
C SER A 268 11.47 18.84 24.22
N ASP A 269 10.97 17.70 23.77
CA ASP A 269 11.66 16.86 22.79
C ASP A 269 11.46 17.34 21.34
N GLY A 270 10.57 18.31 21.11
CA GLY A 270 10.23 18.94 19.85
C GLY A 270 9.13 18.24 19.05
N VAL A 271 8.44 17.26 19.63
CA VAL A 271 7.24 16.60 19.08
C VAL A 271 6.03 16.98 19.95
N LEU A 272 4.85 17.11 19.34
CA LEU A 272 3.62 17.40 20.10
C LEU A 272 3.18 16.18 20.91
N ASP A 273 2.72 16.40 22.14
CA ASP A 273 2.30 15.33 23.04
C ASP A 273 0.83 14.97 22.89
N LEU A 274 0.45 13.88 23.56
CA LEU A 274 -0.87 13.27 23.49
C LEU A 274 -1.55 13.32 24.86
N LEU A 275 -2.79 13.81 24.89
CA LEU A 275 -3.65 13.81 26.07
C LEU A 275 -4.82 12.85 25.87
N THR A 276 -4.98 11.87 26.74
CA THR A 276 -6.06 10.88 26.64
C THR A 276 -6.66 10.52 27.99
N ILE A 277 -7.81 9.82 27.94
CA ILE A 277 -8.41 9.17 29.10
C ILE A 277 -8.17 7.68 28.99
N GLY A 278 -7.79 7.08 30.11
CA GLY A 278 -7.60 5.66 30.24
C GLY A 278 -8.36 5.07 31.42
N THR A 279 -8.48 3.74 31.38
CA THR A 279 -8.74 2.91 32.55
C THR A 279 -7.43 2.20 32.85
N VAL A 280 -6.81 2.50 33.99
CA VAL A 280 -5.56 1.87 34.43
C VAL A 280 -5.86 0.98 35.63
N TYR A 281 -5.42 -0.28 35.59
CA TYR A 281 -5.62 -1.18 36.73
C TYR A 281 -4.89 -0.68 37.97
N PRO A 282 -5.44 -0.92 39.18
CA PRO A 282 -6.64 -1.72 39.47
C PRO A 282 -7.96 -0.94 39.37
N ASN A 283 -7.96 0.32 38.94
CA ASN A 283 -9.17 1.12 38.82
C ASN A 283 -10.07 0.57 37.71
N THR A 284 -11.37 0.50 37.98
CA THR A 284 -12.39 0.09 37.01
C THR A 284 -13.07 1.27 36.33
N ASN A 285 -12.87 2.48 36.85
CA ASN A 285 -13.41 3.70 36.27
C ASN A 285 -12.58 4.15 35.06
N HIS A 286 -13.25 4.75 34.08
CA HIS A 286 -12.61 5.34 32.90
C HIS A 286 -12.44 6.85 33.11
N ASN A 287 -11.66 7.21 34.13
CA ASN A 287 -11.59 8.57 34.65
C ASN A 287 -10.15 9.05 34.91
N GLU A 288 -9.17 8.35 34.34
CA GLU A 288 -7.76 8.69 34.52
C GLU A 288 -7.23 9.41 33.30
N LEU A 289 -6.70 10.60 33.52
CA LEU A 289 -6.13 11.41 32.47
C LEU A 289 -4.64 11.12 32.36
N LEU A 290 -4.23 10.75 31.14
CA LEU A 290 -2.88 10.32 30.80
C LEU A 290 -2.28 11.35 29.84
N LEU A 291 -1.08 11.82 30.17
CA LEU A 291 -0.24 12.59 29.27
C LEU A 291 0.84 11.66 28.72
N ILE A 292 0.99 11.59 27.41
CA ILE A 292 1.86 10.63 26.73
C ILE A 292 2.75 11.39 25.75
N SER A 293 4.05 11.15 25.82
CA SER A 293 5.03 11.76 24.92
C SER A 293 4.76 11.33 23.48
N GLY A 294 4.65 12.31 22.58
CA GLY A 294 4.38 12.05 21.17
C GLY A 294 5.52 11.32 20.46
N ALA A 295 6.77 11.56 20.86
CA ALA A 295 7.93 10.99 20.18
C ALA A 295 8.19 9.52 20.53
N ASN A 296 7.90 9.12 21.77
CA ASN A 296 8.31 7.80 22.30
C ASN A 296 7.19 6.99 22.94
N GLY A 297 6.01 7.56 23.16
CA GLY A 297 4.87 6.85 23.75
C GLY A 297 4.96 6.62 25.26
N ASN A 298 5.94 7.21 25.95
CA ASN A 298 6.07 7.11 27.40
C ASN A 298 5.05 8.00 28.09
N ILE A 299 4.52 7.55 29.22
CA ILE A 299 3.64 8.36 30.06
C ILE A 299 4.47 9.45 30.74
N ILE A 300 4.07 10.71 30.56
CA ILE A 300 4.69 11.88 31.20
C ILE A 300 3.98 12.13 32.53
N GLY A 301 4.71 11.93 33.63
CA GLY A 301 4.14 12.03 34.98
C GLY A 301 3.32 10.80 35.37
N GLY A 302 2.42 10.97 36.34
CA GLY A 302 1.51 9.91 36.80
C GLY A 302 0.08 10.09 36.25
N PRO A 303 -0.72 9.01 36.16
CA PRO A 303 -2.14 9.10 35.84
C PRO A 303 -2.87 10.06 36.79
N LEU A 304 -3.60 11.03 36.24
CA LEU A 304 -4.40 11.96 37.04
C LEU A 304 -5.84 11.46 37.14
N VAL A 305 -6.20 10.90 38.29
CA VAL A 305 -7.58 10.46 38.55
C VAL A 305 -8.49 11.68 38.75
N ILE A 306 -9.65 11.67 38.10
CA ILE A 306 -10.72 12.65 38.34
C ILE A 306 -11.78 12.00 39.26
N PRO A 307 -11.67 12.15 40.60
CA PRO A 307 -12.42 11.33 41.55
C PRO A 307 -13.94 11.55 41.51
N GLU A 308 -14.39 12.72 41.07
CA GLU A 308 -15.82 13.05 40.98
C GLU A 308 -16.53 12.45 39.76
N CYS A 309 -15.80 11.79 38.87
CA CYS A 309 -16.31 11.21 37.62
C CYS A 309 -16.05 9.70 37.60
N THR A 310 -17.05 8.91 37.23
CA THR A 310 -16.87 7.47 36.96
C THR A 310 -16.37 7.24 35.53
N SER A 311 -16.73 8.12 34.61
CA SER A 311 -16.25 8.13 33.24
C SER A 311 -16.02 9.55 32.77
N VAL A 312 -14.93 9.75 32.03
CA VAL A 312 -14.52 11.02 31.46
C VAL A 312 -14.36 10.84 29.96
N LYS A 313 -14.81 11.84 29.19
CA LYS A 313 -14.58 11.90 27.74
C LYS A 313 -14.03 13.26 27.36
N LEU A 314 -12.90 13.31 26.67
CA LEU A 314 -12.33 14.55 26.18
C LEU A 314 -13.12 15.09 25.00
N LEU A 315 -13.27 16.42 24.95
CA LEU A 315 -13.91 17.14 23.85
C LEU A 315 -12.85 17.99 23.14
N PRO A 316 -12.78 17.95 21.80
CA PRO A 316 -11.81 18.72 21.04
C PRO A 316 -12.20 20.21 21.02
N GLU A 317 -11.54 21.02 21.84
CA GLU A 317 -11.66 22.49 21.84
C GLU A 317 -10.26 23.14 21.91
N ALA A 318 -10.07 24.27 21.22
CA ALA A 318 -8.74 24.82 20.94
C ALA A 318 -8.10 25.59 22.10
N THR A 319 -8.87 26.03 23.09
CA THR A 319 -8.40 26.98 24.12
C THR A 319 -8.36 26.41 25.53
N PHE A 320 -9.22 25.43 25.83
CA PHE A 320 -9.31 24.77 27.12
C PHE A 320 -9.39 23.26 26.92
N ILE A 321 -8.89 22.49 27.90
CA ILE A 321 -9.17 21.05 27.94
C ILE A 321 -10.59 20.91 28.47
N THR A 322 -11.53 20.76 27.56
CA THR A 322 -12.94 20.53 27.87
C THR A 322 -13.20 19.03 27.93
N TYR A 323 -13.90 18.58 28.97
CA TYR A 323 -14.25 17.18 29.14
C TYR A 323 -15.67 17.00 29.66
N LEU A 324 -16.29 15.91 29.24
CA LEU A 324 -17.56 15.44 29.78
C LEU A 324 -17.27 14.55 30.98
N CYS A 325 -17.76 14.94 32.15
CA CYS A 325 -17.73 14.15 33.38
C CYS A 325 -19.08 13.45 33.55
N LYS A 326 -19.05 12.12 33.60
CA LYS A 326 -20.22 11.31 33.94
C LYS A 326 -20.07 10.76 35.34
N ASN A 327 -21.11 10.92 36.16
CA ASN A 327 -21.21 10.32 37.48
C ASN A 327 -22.65 9.81 37.68
N GLY A 328 -22.84 8.50 37.52
CA GLY A 328 -24.17 7.90 37.46
C GLY A 328 -25.01 8.43 36.27
N PRO A 329 -26.24 8.92 36.49
CA PRO A 329 -27.07 9.50 35.42
C PRO A 329 -26.73 10.96 35.11
N ALA A 330 -25.92 11.62 35.95
CA ALA A 330 -25.58 13.02 35.76
C ALA A 330 -24.39 13.16 34.81
N GLU A 331 -24.55 14.05 33.83
CA GLU A 331 -23.50 14.45 32.90
C GLU A 331 -23.24 15.96 33.05
N ALA A 332 -21.97 16.33 33.11
CA ALA A 332 -21.56 17.72 33.22
C ALA A 332 -20.32 17.98 32.37
N VAL A 333 -20.36 19.05 31.57
CA VAL A 333 -19.17 19.55 30.87
C VAL A 333 -18.35 20.37 31.86
N ARG A 334 -17.05 20.11 31.91
CA ARG A 334 -16.07 20.76 32.78
C ARG A 334 -14.86 21.18 31.96
N GLN A 335 -14.08 22.12 32.47
CA GLN A 335 -12.90 22.66 31.80
C GLN A 335 -11.70 22.68 32.77
N ILE A 336 -10.52 22.31 32.27
CA ILE A 336 -9.25 22.43 32.98
C ILE A 336 -8.28 23.28 32.15
N LEU A 337 -7.59 24.20 32.82
CA LEU A 337 -6.53 24.99 32.22
C LEU A 337 -5.28 24.13 32.02
N TYR A 338 -4.68 24.15 30.83
CA TYR A 338 -3.49 23.35 30.52
C TYR A 338 -2.30 23.55 31.51
N PRO A 339 -1.94 24.78 31.93
CA PRO A 339 -0.88 24.97 32.94
C PRO A 339 -1.22 24.35 34.31
N HIS A 340 -2.50 24.31 34.68
CA HIS A 340 -2.95 23.70 35.93
C HIS A 340 -2.86 22.18 35.85
N LEU A 341 -3.16 21.61 34.68
CA LEU A 341 -2.98 20.19 34.42
C LEU A 341 -1.51 19.81 34.60
N LEU A 342 -0.60 20.55 33.96
CA LEU A 342 0.83 20.27 34.02
C LEU A 342 1.37 20.32 35.46
N LYS A 343 0.98 21.33 36.23
CA LYS A 343 1.37 21.44 37.65
C LYS A 343 0.92 20.23 38.48
N LYS A 344 -0.24 19.65 38.18
CA LYS A 344 -0.76 18.47 38.88
C LYS A 344 -0.11 17.16 38.42
N LEU A 345 0.27 17.06 37.16
CA LEU A 345 1.03 15.91 36.66
C LEU A 345 2.46 15.88 37.24
N SER A 346 3.04 17.04 37.56
CA SER A 346 4.35 17.14 38.23
C SER A 346 4.29 17.07 39.76
N ALA A 347 3.13 17.31 40.37
CA ALA A 347 2.96 17.26 41.82
C ALA A 347 2.26 15.96 42.24
N ASN A 348 3.01 15.05 42.86
CA ASN A 348 2.55 13.74 43.36
C ASN A 348 1.50 13.78 44.48
N HIS A 349 0.69 14.85 44.62
CA HIS A 349 -0.36 14.89 45.63
C HIS A 349 -1.66 15.50 45.11
N GLY A 350 -2.73 14.75 45.38
CA GLY A 350 -4.11 15.16 45.21
C GLY A 350 -4.35 16.55 45.81
N SER A 351 -4.75 17.47 44.96
CA SER A 351 -5.36 18.73 45.37
C SER A 351 -6.60 18.92 44.53
N GLU A 352 -7.70 19.29 45.18
CA GLU A 352 -9.00 19.57 44.57
C GLU A 352 -8.91 20.75 43.58
N VAL A 353 -9.75 20.73 42.54
CA VAL A 353 -9.87 21.81 41.54
C VAL A 353 -11.06 22.72 41.92
N PRO A 354 -10.90 24.05 41.98
CA PRO A 354 -12.04 24.97 41.98
C PRO A 354 -12.63 25.12 40.57
N LEU A 355 -13.95 25.01 40.48
CA LEU A 355 -14.77 25.02 39.25
C LEU A 355 -14.65 26.32 38.43
N PRO A 356 -14.86 26.22 37.10
CA PRO A 356 -15.88 27.06 36.49
C PRO A 356 -16.80 26.38 35.45
N LYS A 357 -18.04 26.91 35.47
CA LYS A 357 -19.16 26.95 34.50
C LYS A 357 -19.51 25.71 33.66
N LYS A 358 -20.69 25.19 34.01
CA LYS A 358 -21.50 24.19 33.30
C LYS A 358 -21.97 24.74 31.95
N ALA A 359 -21.53 24.13 30.85
CA ALA A 359 -22.12 24.34 29.52
C ALA A 359 -23.01 23.14 29.19
N ASN A 360 -24.29 23.39 28.90
CA ASN A 360 -25.22 22.36 28.46
C ASN A 360 -25.11 22.23 26.94
N LEU A 361 -24.43 21.18 26.46
CA LEU A 361 -24.44 20.84 25.03
C LEU A 361 -25.08 19.46 24.86
N SER A 362 -26.32 19.44 24.37
CA SER A 362 -27.02 18.20 24.01
C SER A 362 -26.58 17.75 22.62
N LEU A 363 -25.63 16.82 22.54
CA LEU A 363 -25.26 16.14 21.29
C LEU A 363 -26.10 14.87 21.14
N LYS A 364 -27.34 15.02 20.67
CA LYS A 364 -28.17 13.90 20.21
C LYS A 364 -28.21 13.93 18.70
N LYS A 365 -27.32 13.18 18.04
CA LYS A 365 -27.32 13.03 16.58
C LYS A 365 -28.29 11.90 16.23
N ASN A 366 -29.52 12.26 15.86
CA ASN A 366 -30.47 11.30 15.31
C ASN A 366 -30.00 10.89 13.91
N ILE A 367 -29.76 9.59 13.73
CA ILE A 367 -29.50 8.97 12.42
C ILE A 367 -30.88 8.71 11.81
N GLY A 368 -31.46 9.75 11.20
CA GLY A 368 -32.66 9.63 10.37
C GLY A 368 -32.29 9.49 8.89
N ASN A 369 -33.26 9.63 7.99
CA ASN A 369 -32.99 9.74 6.56
C ASN A 369 -32.03 10.93 6.32
N THR A 370 -30.87 10.67 5.71
CA THR A 370 -29.87 11.70 5.44
C THR A 370 -29.55 11.78 3.97
N ARG A 371 -29.64 12.98 3.39
CA ARG A 371 -29.11 13.31 2.07
C ARG A 371 -27.94 14.26 2.25
N THR A 372 -26.74 13.82 1.90
CA THR A 372 -25.51 14.60 2.04
C THR A 372 -24.76 14.66 0.73
N GLU A 373 -24.21 15.83 0.41
CA GLU A 373 -23.47 16.08 -0.82
C GLU A 373 -21.99 16.32 -0.50
N TYR A 374 -21.12 15.65 -1.24
CA TYR A 374 -19.67 15.77 -1.13
C TYR A 374 -19.09 16.19 -2.48
N SER A 375 -18.25 17.22 -2.50
CA SER A 375 -17.65 17.75 -3.73
C SER A 375 -16.14 17.50 -3.76
N ASN A 376 -15.63 17.21 -4.95
CA ASN A 376 -14.20 17.02 -5.22
C ASN A 376 -13.87 17.52 -6.64
N GLY A 377 -13.62 18.82 -6.77
CA GLY A 377 -13.47 19.45 -8.08
C GLY A 377 -14.78 19.44 -8.88
N PRO A 378 -14.78 18.99 -10.15
CA PRO A 378 -16.01 18.91 -10.96
C PRO A 378 -16.92 17.73 -10.54
N GLY A 379 -16.44 16.79 -9.74
CA GLY A 379 -17.24 15.65 -9.28
C GLY A 379 -18.01 15.96 -7.99
N LYS A 380 -19.27 15.54 -7.94
CA LYS A 380 -20.16 15.63 -6.78
C LYS A 380 -20.75 14.25 -6.49
N LEU A 381 -20.57 13.77 -5.26
CA LEU A 381 -21.18 12.53 -4.78
C LEU A 381 -22.33 12.86 -3.84
N ILE A 382 -23.52 12.39 -4.18
CA ILE A 382 -24.73 12.50 -3.38
C ILE A 382 -24.93 11.16 -2.68
N VAL A 383 -25.01 11.19 -1.35
CA VAL A 383 -25.20 10.03 -0.49
C VAL A 383 -26.55 10.17 0.22
N GLU A 384 -27.48 9.27 -0.11
CA GLU A 384 -28.82 9.19 0.46
C GLU A 384 -28.94 7.90 1.28
N ASN A 385 -28.97 8.03 2.60
CA ASN A 385 -29.28 6.93 3.50
C ASN A 385 -30.73 7.08 3.98
N GLU A 386 -31.50 6.00 3.90
CA GLU A 386 -32.89 5.92 4.34
C GLU A 386 -33.08 4.74 5.29
N GLY A 387 -34.03 4.85 6.23
CA GLY A 387 -34.42 3.76 7.14
C GLY A 387 -33.44 3.51 8.29
N GLU A 388 -33.63 2.41 9.01
CA GLU A 388 -32.85 2.03 10.19
C GLU A 388 -32.18 0.67 10.00
N CYS A 389 -30.84 0.63 10.08
CA CYS A 389 -30.09 -0.61 9.95
C CYS A 389 -30.17 -1.48 11.21
N PRO A 390 -30.11 -2.82 11.09
CA PRO A 390 -29.84 -3.57 9.86
C PRO A 390 -31.08 -3.94 9.04
N ASN A 391 -32.30 -3.64 9.53
CA ASN A 391 -33.52 -4.29 9.04
C ASN A 391 -34.23 -3.55 7.90
N SER A 392 -34.19 -2.22 7.87
CA SER A 392 -35.00 -1.42 6.92
C SER A 392 -34.19 -0.35 6.18
N CYS A 393 -32.86 -0.37 6.30
CA CYS A 393 -32.03 0.64 5.70
C CYS A 393 -31.78 0.43 4.21
N ARG A 394 -31.65 1.54 3.48
CA ARG A 394 -31.31 1.58 2.06
C ARG A 394 -30.35 2.72 1.82
N VAL A 395 -29.41 2.52 0.90
CA VAL A 395 -28.52 3.56 0.40
C VAL A 395 -28.75 3.79 -1.09
N ASN A 396 -28.80 5.06 -1.49
CA ASN A 396 -28.67 5.48 -2.87
C ASN A 396 -27.45 6.41 -3.02
N LEU A 397 -26.56 6.08 -3.95
CA LEU A 397 -25.37 6.84 -4.27
C LEU A 397 -25.46 7.36 -5.69
N THR A 398 -25.29 8.67 -5.87
CA THR A 398 -25.29 9.29 -7.20
C THR A 398 -24.03 10.11 -7.38
N LEU A 399 -23.22 9.76 -8.38
CA LEU A 399 -22.06 10.55 -8.79
C LEU A 399 -22.44 11.42 -9.99
N VAL A 400 -22.32 12.72 -9.80
CA VAL A 400 -22.61 13.76 -10.79
C VAL A 400 -21.30 14.45 -11.17
N LEU A 401 -21.09 14.64 -12.47
CA LEU A 401 -19.98 15.41 -13.00
C LEU A 401 -20.50 16.73 -13.57
N GLU A 402 -20.01 17.84 -13.03
CA GLU A 402 -20.32 19.17 -13.51
C GLU A 402 -19.35 19.52 -14.64
N GLN A 403 -19.86 19.53 -15.88
CA GLN A 403 -19.14 20.00 -17.06
C GLN A 403 -19.90 21.16 -17.69
N ASN A 404 -19.25 22.33 -17.84
CA ASN A 404 -19.83 23.51 -18.48
C ASN A 404 -21.20 23.94 -17.94
N GLY A 405 -21.43 23.83 -16.63
CA GLY A 405 -22.70 24.20 -15.98
C GLY A 405 -23.85 23.21 -16.18
N SER A 406 -23.60 22.04 -16.80
CA SER A 406 -24.53 20.93 -16.86
C SER A 406 -24.11 19.83 -15.89
N ASN A 407 -25.08 19.35 -15.10
CA ASN A 407 -24.90 18.25 -14.15
C ASN A 407 -25.25 16.93 -14.84
N ASN A 408 -24.25 16.20 -15.32
CA ASN A 408 -24.45 14.87 -15.90
C ASN A 408 -24.27 13.81 -14.81
N VAL A 409 -25.28 12.99 -14.56
CA VAL A 409 -25.14 11.80 -13.69
C VAL A 409 -24.26 10.79 -14.41
N THR A 410 -23.10 10.50 -13.83
CA THR A 410 -22.12 9.57 -14.42
C THR A 410 -22.21 8.17 -13.85
N TRP A 411 -22.69 8.01 -12.62
CA TRP A 411 -22.80 6.71 -11.96
C TRP A 411 -23.86 6.75 -10.86
N GLU A 412 -24.61 5.66 -10.72
CA GLU A 412 -25.63 5.47 -9.70
C GLU A 412 -25.54 4.06 -9.13
N TYR A 413 -25.75 3.93 -7.82
CA TYR A 413 -25.73 2.66 -7.12
C TYR A 413 -26.73 2.64 -5.97
N THR A 414 -27.49 1.56 -5.88
CA THR A 414 -28.49 1.37 -4.83
C THR A 414 -28.30 0.02 -4.17
N ALA A 415 -28.34 -0.01 -2.83
CA ALA A 415 -28.28 -1.25 -2.05
C ALA A 415 -29.26 -1.23 -0.88
N ASN A 416 -29.78 -2.42 -0.53
CA ASN A 416 -30.67 -2.61 0.62
C ASN A 416 -29.91 -3.27 1.78
N HIS A 417 -30.31 -2.95 3.01
CA HIS A 417 -29.71 -3.41 4.28
C HIS A 417 -28.25 -2.93 4.46
N VAL A 418 -27.95 -1.73 3.95
CA VAL A 418 -26.61 -1.15 3.84
C VAL A 418 -26.66 0.34 4.20
N PHE A 419 -25.59 0.88 4.80
CA PHE A 419 -25.50 2.29 5.20
C PHE A 419 -24.19 2.91 4.76
N ALA A 420 -24.26 3.90 3.87
CA ALA A 420 -23.08 4.63 3.46
C ALA A 420 -22.51 5.50 4.58
N MET A 421 -21.24 5.27 4.92
CA MET A 421 -20.45 6.14 5.78
C MET A 421 -20.04 7.41 5.02
N ALA A 422 -19.59 8.43 5.77
CA ALA A 422 -19.03 9.63 5.17
C ALA A 422 -17.81 9.26 4.28
N PRO A 423 -17.82 9.65 2.99
CA PRO A 423 -16.75 9.29 2.06
C PRO A 423 -15.48 10.11 2.34
N SER A 424 -14.35 9.57 1.93
CA SER A 424 -13.07 10.29 1.84
C SER A 424 -12.79 10.68 0.40
N SER A 425 -12.46 11.94 0.16
CA SER A 425 -12.07 12.42 -1.17
C SER A 425 -10.56 12.38 -1.36
N PHE A 426 -10.11 12.07 -2.56
CA PHE A 426 -8.70 12.16 -2.94
C PHE A 426 -8.57 12.74 -4.34
N SER A 427 -7.45 13.41 -4.59
CA SER A 427 -7.14 13.96 -5.90
C SER A 427 -5.65 13.78 -6.21
N PHE A 428 -5.40 13.26 -7.41
CA PHE A 428 -4.11 13.20 -8.04
C PHE A 428 -3.97 14.39 -8.99
N PRO A 429 -2.87 15.15 -8.95
CA PRO A 429 -2.63 16.25 -9.86
C PRO A 429 -2.69 15.79 -11.32
N ASN A 430 -3.63 16.37 -12.07
CA ASN A 430 -3.83 16.21 -13.51
C ASN A 430 -4.24 14.80 -14.01
N SER A 431 -4.64 13.87 -13.14
CA SER A 431 -5.06 12.53 -13.59
C SER A 431 -6.44 12.11 -13.07
N ILE A 432 -6.61 11.96 -11.76
CA ILE A 432 -7.81 11.32 -11.19
C ILE A 432 -8.27 12.04 -9.93
N ARG A 433 -9.57 12.28 -9.82
CA ARG A 433 -10.23 12.72 -8.58
C ARG A 433 -11.35 11.74 -8.28
N GLY A 434 -11.52 11.39 -7.02
CA GLY A 434 -12.50 10.40 -6.64
C GLY A 434 -12.94 10.50 -5.20
N PHE A 435 -13.88 9.63 -4.87
CA PHE A 435 -14.37 9.39 -3.52
C PHE A 435 -14.15 7.92 -3.19
N VAL A 436 -13.78 7.64 -1.95
CA VAL A 436 -13.79 6.30 -1.38
C VAL A 436 -14.89 6.29 -0.34
N ILE A 437 -15.80 5.33 -0.46
CA ILE A 437 -16.94 5.20 0.43
C ILE A 437 -16.99 3.79 0.99
N LYS A 438 -17.38 3.68 2.26
CA LYS A 438 -17.69 2.42 2.90
C LYS A 438 -19.21 2.29 3.02
N LEU A 439 -19.72 1.13 2.65
CA LEU A 439 -21.13 0.78 2.64
C LEU A 439 -21.48 -0.14 3.80
#